data_AF-A0A358QTC6-F1
#
_entry.id   AF-A0A358QTC6-F1
#
_cell.length_a   1.000
_cell.length_b   1.000
_cell.length_c   1.000
_cell.angle_alpha   90.00
_cell.angle_beta   90.00
_cell.angle_gamma   90.00
#
_symmetry.space_group_name_H-M   'P 1'
#
loop_
_entity.id
_entity.type
_entity.pdbx_description
1 polymer ?
#
loop_
_entity_poly.entity_id
_entity_poly.type
_entity_poly.pdbx_seq_one_letter_code
_entity_poly.pdbx_strand_id
1 'polypeptide(L)'
;MNDSVLAEKLLEKLYHLHRCKYAVLKDMQEATSESIFNPIGEIEKILKSIEIRQGCIDKIDVLDVEIYEINEKTLSNFTNEDRQKFAGKIQKIDDIKKEQVNLIEQMIKQDREYNEVLGQSFKELKGMRDKVRIGRQTMGAYLKKHSLPDSIFVDEKK
;
A
#
# COMPACT_ATOMS: atom_id res chain seq x y z
N MET A 1 26.56 -7.82 -25.66
CA MET A 1 25.88 -6.59 -25.17
C MET A 1 26.77 -5.98 -24.10
N ASN A 2 26.90 -4.66 -24.03
CA ASN A 2 27.84 -4.01 -23.10
C ASN A 2 27.18 -3.93 -21.71
N ASP A 3 27.72 -4.58 -20.68
CA ASP A 3 27.07 -4.75 -19.36
C ASP A 3 26.72 -3.41 -18.70
N SER A 4 27.49 -2.35 -18.98
CA SER A 4 27.19 -0.97 -18.55
C SER A 4 25.87 -0.43 -19.12
N VAL A 5 25.50 -0.76 -20.37
CA VAL A 5 24.24 -0.32 -21.00
C VAL A 5 23.06 -1.11 -20.46
N LEU A 6 23.29 -2.36 -20.04
CA LEU A 6 22.27 -3.19 -19.40
C LEU A 6 21.95 -2.65 -17.99
N ALA A 7 22.98 -2.34 -17.20
CA ALA A 7 22.81 -1.76 -15.86
C ALA A 7 22.03 -0.43 -15.87
N GLU A 8 22.32 0.46 -16.83
CA GLU A 8 21.61 1.73 -17.00
C GLU A 8 20.11 1.51 -17.25
N LYS A 9 19.75 0.59 -18.16
CA LYS A 9 18.34 0.26 -18.45
C LYS A 9 17.62 -0.37 -17.26
N LEU A 10 18.30 -1.22 -16.49
CA LEU A 10 17.72 -1.84 -15.30
C LEU A 10 17.47 -0.80 -14.20
N LEU A 11 18.39 0.14 -14.01
CA LEU A 11 18.22 1.27 -13.07
C LEU A 11 17.07 2.20 -13.48
N GLU A 12 16.94 2.53 -14.76
CA GLU A 12 15.80 3.31 -15.26
C GLU A 12 14.47 2.59 -15.02
N LYS A 13 14.43 1.28 -15.24
CA LYS A 13 13.24 0.44 -14.99
C LYS A 13 12.90 0.38 -13.50
N LEU A 14 13.91 0.23 -12.64
CA LEU A 14 13.77 0.26 -11.18
C LEU A 14 13.20 1.61 -10.72
N TYR A 15 13.75 2.72 -11.24
CA TYR A 15 13.25 4.06 -10.95
C TYR A 15 11.78 4.25 -11.37
N HIS A 16 11.41 3.77 -12.55
CA HIS A 16 10.03 3.81 -13.02
C HIS A 16 9.08 3.04 -12.09
N LEU A 17 9.48 1.86 -11.60
CA LEU A 17 8.69 1.08 -10.65
C LEU A 17 8.53 1.78 -9.30
N HIS A 18 9.58 2.44 -8.79
CA HIS A 18 9.45 3.25 -7.58
C HIS A 18 8.47 4.42 -7.77
N ARG A 19 8.49 5.09 -8.93
CA ARG A 19 7.52 6.16 -9.23
C ARG A 19 6.10 5.65 -9.31
N CYS A 20 5.89 4.48 -9.92
CA CYS A 20 4.59 3.83 -9.96
C CYS A 20 4.11 3.47 -8.55
N LYS A 21 4.96 2.83 -7.75
CA LYS A 21 4.67 2.48 -6.36
C LYS A 21 4.32 3.70 -5.50
N TYR A 22 5.01 4.83 -5.71
CA TYR A 22 4.71 6.10 -5.05
C TYR A 22 3.35 6.69 -5.47
N ALA A 23 3.06 6.72 -6.78
CA ALA A 23 1.79 7.23 -7.27
C ALA A 23 0.59 6.42 -6.71
N VAL A 24 0.71 5.09 -6.73
CA VAL A 24 -0.32 4.19 -6.20
C VAL A 24 -0.55 4.38 -4.71
N LEU A 25 0.52 4.65 -3.94
CA LEU A 25 0.39 4.96 -2.50
C LEU A 25 -0.42 6.24 -2.27
N LYS A 26 -0.22 7.26 -3.10
CA LYS A 26 -1.01 8.50 -3.05
C LYS A 26 -2.48 8.25 -3.37
N ASP A 27 -2.76 7.48 -4.42
CA ASP A 27 -4.14 7.11 -4.79
C ASP A 27 -4.84 6.34 -3.66
N MET A 28 -4.12 5.47 -2.95
CA MET A 28 -4.64 4.75 -1.78
C MET A 28 -4.98 5.68 -0.61
N GLN A 29 -4.12 6.67 -0.33
CA GLN A 29 -4.36 7.67 0.72
C GLN A 29 -5.62 8.50 0.43
N GLU A 30 -5.78 8.95 -0.81
CA GLU A 30 -6.94 9.72 -1.26
C GLU A 30 -8.23 8.89 -1.14
N ALA A 31 -8.25 7.68 -1.71
CA ALA A 31 -9.41 6.79 -1.64
C ALA A 31 -9.81 6.42 -0.20
N THR A 32 -8.83 6.23 0.69
CA THR A 32 -9.09 5.92 2.11
C THR A 32 -9.75 7.09 2.83
N SER A 33 -9.31 8.31 2.54
CA SER A 33 -9.89 9.53 3.11
C SER A 33 -11.35 9.72 2.66
N GLU A 34 -11.67 9.34 1.42
CA GLU A 34 -13.03 9.42 0.85
C GLU A 34 -13.94 8.27 1.30
N SER A 35 -13.37 7.10 1.64
CA SER A 35 -14.11 5.88 2.02
C SER A 35 -14.99 6.01 3.25
N ILE A 36 -14.71 6.99 4.13
CA ILE A 36 -15.49 7.29 5.33
C ILE A 36 -16.93 7.72 4.95
N PHE A 37 -17.10 8.35 3.79
CA PHE A 37 -18.39 8.89 3.33
C PHE A 37 -19.04 8.05 2.22
N ASN A 38 -18.26 7.28 1.44
CA ASN A 38 -18.78 6.44 0.35
C ASN A 38 -18.04 5.09 0.23
N PRO A 39 -18.41 4.07 1.03
CA PRO A 39 -17.55 2.91 1.25
C PRO A 39 -17.51 1.89 0.10
N ILE A 40 -18.59 1.74 -0.68
CA ILE A 40 -18.74 0.57 -1.57
C ILE A 40 -17.91 0.68 -2.87
N GLY A 41 -17.50 1.88 -3.29
CA GLY A 41 -16.61 2.07 -4.46
C GLY A 41 -15.14 2.31 -4.09
N GLU A 42 -14.88 2.95 -2.95
CA GLU A 42 -13.53 3.30 -2.53
C GLU A 42 -12.74 2.08 -2.02
N ILE A 43 -13.42 1.09 -1.42
CA ILE A 43 -12.77 -0.17 -0.99
C ILE A 43 -12.23 -0.95 -2.19
N GLU A 44 -13.00 -1.06 -3.29
CA GLU A 44 -12.53 -1.76 -4.49
C GLU A 44 -11.31 -1.07 -5.13
N LYS A 45 -11.31 0.27 -5.15
CA LYS A 45 -10.14 1.05 -5.59
C LYS A 45 -8.92 0.79 -4.72
N ILE A 46 -9.08 0.81 -3.39
CA ILE A 46 -7.98 0.54 -2.46
C ILE A 46 -7.42 -0.88 -2.69
N LEU A 47 -8.27 -1.89 -2.83
CA LEU A 47 -7.84 -3.27 -3.09
C LEU A 47 -7.06 -3.40 -4.40
N LYS A 48 -7.57 -2.79 -5.47
CA LYS A 48 -6.87 -2.77 -6.77
C LYS A 48 -5.52 -2.07 -6.69
N SER A 49 -5.44 -0.96 -5.95
CA SER A 49 -4.18 -0.26 -5.73
C SER A 49 -3.19 -1.09 -4.91
N ILE A 50 -3.65 -1.88 -3.92
CA ILE A 50 -2.80 -2.83 -3.19
C ILE A 50 -2.19 -3.87 -4.14
N GLU A 51 -2.99 -4.44 -5.04
CA GLU A 51 -2.51 -5.42 -6.02
C GLU A 51 -1.44 -4.82 -6.95
N ILE A 52 -1.68 -3.62 -7.48
CA ILE A 52 -0.71 -2.92 -8.33
C ILE A 52 0.59 -2.63 -7.55
N ARG A 53 0.46 -2.18 -6.29
CA ARG A 53 1.59 -1.88 -5.42
C ARG A 53 2.42 -3.13 -5.15
N GLN A 54 1.77 -4.27 -4.87
CA GLN A 54 2.44 -5.56 -4.66
C GLN A 54 3.18 -5.99 -5.92
N GLY A 55 2.54 -5.90 -7.09
CA GLY A 55 3.18 -6.21 -8.37
C GLY A 55 4.37 -5.32 -8.71
N CYS A 56 4.43 -4.08 -8.16
CA CYS A 56 5.62 -3.23 -8.27
C CYS A 56 6.74 -3.71 -7.33
N ILE A 57 6.41 -4.11 -6.10
CA ILE A 57 7.37 -4.63 -5.11
C ILE A 57 8.05 -5.89 -5.65
N ASP A 58 7.26 -6.86 -6.12
CA ASP A 58 7.79 -8.13 -6.62
C ASP A 58 8.79 -7.92 -7.78
N LYS A 59 8.53 -6.93 -8.64
CA LYS A 59 9.42 -6.56 -9.75
C LYS A 59 10.66 -5.79 -9.29
N ILE A 60 10.54 -4.98 -8.26
CA ILE A 60 11.68 -4.26 -7.65
C ILE A 60 12.65 -5.28 -7.05
N ASP A 61 12.16 -6.24 -6.27
CA ASP A 61 12.99 -7.25 -5.63
C ASP A 61 13.81 -8.05 -6.65
N VAL A 62 13.20 -8.43 -7.78
CA VAL A 62 13.90 -9.11 -8.88
C VAL A 62 14.96 -8.20 -9.52
N LEU A 63 14.63 -6.95 -9.80
CA LEU A 63 15.57 -6.01 -10.43
C LEU A 63 16.74 -5.65 -9.52
N ASP A 64 16.52 -5.54 -8.21
CA ASP A 64 17.57 -5.26 -7.24
C ASP A 64 18.62 -6.38 -7.22
N VAL A 65 18.16 -7.65 -7.28
CA VAL A 65 19.06 -8.81 -7.42
C VAL A 65 19.82 -8.77 -8.73
N GLU A 66 19.15 -8.52 -9.85
CA GLU A 66 19.80 -8.44 -11.18
C GLU A 66 20.85 -7.32 -11.23
N ILE A 67 20.53 -6.14 -10.68
CA ILE A 67 21.45 -5.00 -10.60
C ILE A 67 22.63 -5.32 -9.69
N TYR A 68 22.41 -5.99 -8.56
CA TYR A 68 23.47 -6.42 -7.65
C TYR A 68 24.44 -7.37 -8.35
N GLU A 69 23.94 -8.42 -9.01
CA GLU A 69 24.76 -9.39 -9.73
C GLU A 69 25.57 -8.76 -10.86
N ILE A 70 24.97 -7.84 -11.63
CA ILE A 70 25.68 -7.13 -12.70
C ILE A 70 26.75 -6.21 -12.11
N ASN A 71 26.47 -5.52 -11.01
CA ASN A 71 27.44 -4.65 -10.36
C ASN A 71 28.62 -5.44 -9.79
N GLU A 72 28.40 -6.60 -9.15
CA GLU A 72 29.51 -7.45 -8.68
C GLU A 72 30.39 -7.92 -9.85
N LYS A 73 29.76 -8.43 -10.94
CA LYS A 73 30.48 -8.87 -12.14
C LYS A 73 31.25 -7.73 -12.81
N THR A 74 30.70 -6.53 -12.81
CA THR A 74 31.33 -5.36 -13.44
C THR A 74 32.44 -4.78 -12.57
N LEU A 75 32.22 -4.62 -11.26
CA LEU A 75 33.20 -4.08 -10.31
C LEU A 75 34.45 -4.97 -10.18
N SER A 76 34.30 -6.29 -10.31
CA SER A 76 35.44 -7.22 -10.32
C SER A 76 36.39 -7.03 -11.51
N ASN A 77 35.95 -6.34 -12.57
CA ASN A 77 36.69 -6.19 -13.83
C ASN A 77 37.16 -4.76 -14.14
N PHE A 78 36.87 -3.76 -13.29
CA PHE A 78 37.20 -2.36 -13.58
C PHE A 78 38.58 -1.96 -13.06
N THR A 79 39.51 -1.63 -13.96
CA THR A 79 40.76 -0.96 -13.60
C THR A 79 40.59 0.56 -13.45
N ASN A 80 41.53 1.24 -12.77
CA ASN A 80 41.46 2.69 -12.54
C ASN A 80 41.47 3.52 -13.84
N GLU A 81 41.98 2.99 -14.95
CA GLU A 81 41.99 3.67 -16.27
C GLU A 81 40.61 3.70 -16.93
N ASP A 82 39.78 2.67 -16.73
CA ASP A 82 38.42 2.62 -17.26
C ASP A 82 37.50 3.63 -16.56
N ARG A 83 37.73 3.92 -15.27
CA ARG A 83 36.94 4.90 -14.51
C ARG A 83 37.00 6.32 -15.10
N GLN A 84 38.13 6.73 -15.68
CA GLN A 84 38.24 8.04 -16.33
C GLN A 84 37.50 8.10 -17.68
N LYS A 85 37.49 7.01 -18.46
CA LYS A 85 36.76 6.95 -19.74
C LYS A 85 35.23 6.96 -19.58
N PHE A 86 34.72 6.49 -18.45
CA PHE A 86 33.27 6.37 -18.20
C PHE A 86 32.71 7.38 -17.19
N ALA A 87 33.49 8.39 -16.77
CA ALA A 87 33.12 9.34 -15.73
C ALA A 87 31.72 9.97 -15.93
N GLY A 88 31.35 10.37 -17.15
CA GLY A 88 30.04 10.96 -17.44
C GLY A 88 28.86 9.97 -17.30
N LYS A 89 29.07 8.68 -17.55
CA LYS A 89 28.06 7.63 -17.35
C LYS A 89 27.93 7.25 -15.87
N ILE A 90 29.06 7.21 -15.16
CA ILE A 90 29.10 6.99 -13.72
C ILE A 90 28.32 8.09 -13.00
N GLN A 91 28.50 9.36 -13.39
CA GLN A 91 27.76 10.49 -12.83
C GLN A 91 26.24 10.33 -13.00
N LYS A 92 25.77 9.96 -14.21
CA LYS A 92 24.33 9.71 -14.46
C LYS A 92 23.77 8.58 -13.59
N ILE A 93 24.53 7.49 -13.42
CA ILE A 93 24.14 6.38 -12.55
C ILE A 93 24.01 6.84 -11.10
N ASP A 94 24.96 7.64 -10.61
CA ASP A 94 24.94 8.19 -9.25
C ASP A 94 23.78 9.18 -9.05
N ASP A 95 23.44 9.97 -10.07
CA ASP A 95 22.30 10.88 -10.02
C ASP A 95 20.97 10.09 -9.95
N ILE A 96 20.80 9.04 -10.76
CA ILE A 96 19.62 8.15 -10.70
C ILE A 96 19.51 7.48 -9.33
N LYS A 97 20.62 6.99 -8.76
CA LYS A 97 20.63 6.37 -7.43
C LYS A 97 20.21 7.37 -6.34
N LYS A 98 20.72 8.61 -6.40
CA LYS A 98 20.31 9.67 -5.47
C LYS A 98 18.82 9.97 -5.56
N GLU A 99 18.29 10.06 -6.79
CA GLU A 99 16.85 10.25 -6.99
C GLU A 99 16.02 9.08 -6.45
N GLN A 100 16.47 7.84 -6.66
CA GLN A 100 15.82 6.64 -6.11
C GLN A 100 15.80 6.66 -4.59
N VAL A 101 16.91 6.97 -3.93
CA VAL A 101 16.99 7.06 -2.46
C VAL A 101 16.02 8.13 -1.93
N ASN A 102 16.05 9.33 -2.51
CA ASN A 102 15.12 10.40 -2.12
C ASN A 102 13.65 9.97 -2.30
N LEU A 103 13.32 9.30 -3.41
CA LEU A 103 11.98 8.79 -3.66
C LEU A 103 11.56 7.73 -2.63
N ILE A 104 12.47 6.82 -2.25
CA ILE A 104 12.23 5.81 -1.22
C ILE A 104 11.98 6.48 0.15
N GLU A 105 12.75 7.49 0.52
CA GLU A 105 12.53 8.26 1.75
C GLU A 105 11.15 8.93 1.78
N GLN A 106 10.75 9.54 0.66
CA GLN A 106 9.41 10.12 0.52
C GLN A 106 8.30 9.07 0.64
N MET A 107 8.49 7.88 0.05
CA MET A 107 7.56 6.76 0.19
C MET A 107 7.45 6.27 1.63
N ILE A 108 8.57 6.13 2.35
CA ILE A 108 8.57 5.72 3.76
C ILE A 108 7.79 6.73 4.61
N LYS A 109 7.98 8.02 4.34
CA LYS A 109 7.24 9.08 5.04
C LYS A 109 5.73 8.98 4.76
N GLN A 110 5.34 8.83 3.49
CA GLN A 110 3.94 8.67 3.12
C GLN A 110 3.31 7.40 3.71
N ASP A 111 4.03 6.28 3.75
CA ASP A 111 3.53 5.05 4.37
C ASP A 111 3.24 5.24 5.86
N ARG A 112 4.07 6.02 6.58
CA ARG A 112 3.81 6.35 7.98
C ARG A 112 2.54 7.19 8.12
N GLU A 113 2.41 8.24 7.33
CA GLU A 113 1.22 9.11 7.32
C GLU A 113 -0.05 8.32 6.97
N TYR A 114 0.04 7.42 5.99
CA TYR A 114 -1.07 6.57 5.58
C TYR A 114 -1.50 5.59 6.69
N ASN A 115 -0.54 4.98 7.38
CA ASN A 115 -0.82 4.09 8.50
C ASN A 115 -1.53 4.81 9.66
N GLU A 116 -1.24 6.08 9.89
CA GLU A 116 -1.96 6.89 10.86
C GLU A 116 -3.41 7.11 10.45
N VAL A 117 -3.67 7.45 9.19
CA VAL A 117 -5.04 7.60 8.64
C VAL A 117 -5.82 6.29 8.75
N LEU A 118 -5.24 5.17 8.30
CA LEU A 118 -5.86 3.85 8.44
C LEU A 118 -6.18 3.51 9.90
N GLY A 119 -5.24 3.79 10.81
CA GLY A 119 -5.42 3.58 12.24
C GLY A 119 -6.60 4.38 12.82
N GLN A 120 -6.84 5.60 12.33
CA GLN A 120 -7.99 6.41 12.71
C GLN A 120 -9.29 5.82 12.13
N SER A 121 -9.32 5.50 10.83
CA SER A 121 -10.50 4.90 10.19
C SER A 121 -10.92 3.58 10.85
N PHE A 122 -9.97 2.71 11.22
CA PHE A 122 -10.27 1.48 11.94
C PHE A 122 -10.86 1.72 13.34
N LYS A 123 -10.39 2.76 14.05
CA LYS A 123 -10.98 3.14 15.36
C LYS A 123 -12.42 3.60 15.20
N GLU A 124 -12.73 4.39 14.18
CA GLU A 124 -14.09 4.86 13.91
C GLU A 124 -15.03 3.71 13.54
N LEU A 125 -14.61 2.82 12.64
CA LEU A 125 -15.37 1.64 12.24
C LEU A 125 -15.64 0.72 13.44
N LYS A 126 -14.65 0.51 14.31
CA LYS A 126 -14.83 -0.25 15.56
C LYS A 126 -15.88 0.41 16.45
N GLY A 127 -15.83 1.74 16.60
CA GLY A 127 -16.82 2.51 17.35
C GLY A 127 -18.24 2.37 16.78
N MET A 128 -18.40 2.46 15.45
CA MET A 128 -19.69 2.25 14.77
C MET A 128 -20.22 0.83 14.99
N ARG A 129 -19.37 -0.18 14.81
CA ARG A 129 -19.72 -1.59 15.06
C ARG A 129 -20.19 -1.79 16.50
N ASP A 130 -19.49 -1.21 17.47
CA ASP A 130 -19.84 -1.34 18.88
C ASP A 130 -21.18 -0.64 19.20
N LYS A 131 -21.48 0.51 18.57
CA LYS A 131 -22.80 1.16 18.63
C LYS A 131 -23.91 0.28 18.05
N VAL A 132 -23.69 -0.33 16.88
CA VAL A 132 -24.66 -1.26 16.26
C VAL A 132 -24.88 -2.48 17.17
N ARG A 133 -23.82 -3.02 17.77
CA ARG A 133 -23.90 -4.14 18.73
C ARG A 133 -24.77 -3.77 19.93
N ILE A 134 -24.52 -2.61 20.55
CA ILE A 134 -25.31 -2.10 21.68
C ILE A 134 -26.76 -1.90 21.24
N GLY A 135 -27.01 -1.25 20.10
CA GLY A 135 -28.35 -1.06 19.57
C GLY A 135 -29.12 -2.37 19.38
N ARG A 136 -28.47 -3.42 18.85
CA ARG A 136 -29.07 -4.77 18.75
C ARG A 136 -29.36 -5.39 20.11
N GLN A 137 -28.47 -5.24 21.08
CA GLN A 137 -28.67 -5.75 22.44
C GLN A 137 -29.83 -5.02 23.13
N THR A 138 -29.88 -3.69 23.03
CA THR A 138 -30.97 -2.86 23.57
C THR A 138 -32.29 -3.20 22.92
N MET A 139 -32.33 -3.36 21.59
CA MET A 139 -33.53 -3.78 20.86
C MET A 139 -33.97 -5.19 21.27
N GLY A 140 -33.05 -6.14 21.40
CA GLY A 140 -33.35 -7.49 21.88
C GLY A 140 -33.88 -7.50 23.32
N ALA A 141 -33.33 -6.66 24.20
CA ALA A 141 -33.83 -6.50 25.57
C ALA A 141 -35.22 -5.86 25.60
N TYR A 142 -35.47 -4.86 24.77
CA TYR A 142 -36.78 -4.23 24.60
C TYR A 142 -37.82 -5.26 24.13
N LEU A 143 -37.52 -6.01 23.06
CA LEU A 143 -38.41 -7.05 22.53
C LEU A 143 -38.67 -8.19 23.54
N LYS A 144 -37.69 -8.59 24.35
CA LYS A 144 -37.89 -9.57 25.44
C LYS A 144 -38.71 -9.03 26.61
N LYS A 145 -38.66 -7.72 26.86
CA LYS A 145 -39.46 -7.07 27.91
C LYS A 145 -40.91 -6.82 27.45
N HIS A 146 -41.12 -6.73 26.13
CA HIS A 146 -42.42 -6.51 25.49
C HIS A 146 -42.98 -7.74 24.76
N SER A 147 -42.33 -8.91 24.84
CA SER A 147 -42.98 -10.19 24.59
C SER A 147 -43.99 -10.40 25.72
N LEU A 148 -45.26 -10.22 25.38
CA LEU A 148 -46.43 -10.32 26.25
C LEU A 148 -46.40 -11.57 27.13
N PRO A 149 -46.93 -11.51 28.37
CA PRO A 149 -47.29 -12.71 29.11
C PRO A 149 -48.35 -13.49 28.31
N ASP A 150 -48.36 -14.81 28.49
CA ASP A 150 -49.29 -15.74 27.87
C ASP A 150 -50.71 -15.18 27.77
N SER A 151 -51.28 -15.31 26.57
CA SER A 151 -52.69 -15.10 26.23
C SER A 151 -53.65 -15.17 27.43
N ILE A 152 -54.27 -14.04 27.77
CA ILE A 152 -55.46 -13.94 28.63
C ILE A 152 -56.74 -14.09 27.77
N PHE A 153 -56.68 -14.79 26.63
CA PHE A 153 -57.91 -15.25 25.99
C PHE A 153 -58.42 -16.48 26.76
N VAL A 154 -59.45 -16.23 27.56
CA VAL A 154 -60.33 -17.21 28.17
C VAL A 154 -60.83 -18.17 27.09
N ASP A 155 -60.59 -19.46 27.29
CA ASP A 155 -61.16 -20.53 26.48
C ASP A 155 -62.65 -20.66 26.84
N GLU A 156 -63.51 -19.85 26.23
CA GLU A 156 -64.96 -20.04 26.27
C GLU A 156 -65.34 -21.23 25.38
N LYS A 157 -65.06 -22.45 25.84
CA LYS A 157 -65.72 -23.70 25.39
C LYS A 157 -65.34 -24.89 26.29
N LYS A 158 -66.11 -25.10 27.35
CA LYS A 158 -66.46 -26.42 27.90
C LYS A 158 -67.69 -26.33 28.79
#